data_AF-A0A7R8WSE0-F1
#
_entry.id   AF-A0A7R8WSE0-F1
#
_cell.length_a   1.000
_cell.length_b   1.000
_cell.length_c   1.000
_cell.angle_alpha   90.00
_cell.angle_beta   90.00
_cell.angle_gamma   90.00
#
_symmetry.space_group_name_H-M   'P 1'
#
loop_
_entity.id
_entity.type
_entity.pdbx_description
1 polymer ?
#
loop_
_entity_poly.entity_id
_entity_poly.type
_entity_poly.pdbx_seq_one_letter_code
_entity_poly.pdbx_strand_id
1 'polypeptide(L)'
;DFLFPILLLPYLLRTETKIHKRFSFQVRNCRLFGLLDLNQGKSHVRERILEYINRLIGYGIAGFLAGPAKYIWPEDLEAIFSGMDSLNTEFFPAGSRPFVFLEVIDLDESEPITASDYTHIGRVTEFKYGQFLTEAWRKGLALQDLENFGEEWGMQPGGDVVVFVDNHDNQRGHLTATPLTFRDARMYKDLNSWVGPPMDEDGNILDVSCGNGWICEHRWREIANMVIFRNVVRG
;
A
#
# COMPACT_ATOMS: atom_id res chain seq x y z
N ASP A 1 -9.85 -3.16 -13.61
CA ASP A 1 -10.11 -3.59 -12.22
C ASP A 1 -9.69 -2.50 -11.26
N PHE A 2 -10.65 -1.83 -10.63
CA PHE A 2 -10.38 -0.77 -9.65
C PHE A 2 -10.08 -1.41 -8.29
N LEU A 3 -8.83 -1.29 -7.83
CA LEU A 3 -8.43 -1.52 -6.45
C LEU A 3 -8.79 -0.27 -5.65
N PHE A 4 -9.67 -0.41 -4.65
CA PHE A 4 -10.08 0.72 -3.80
C PHE A 4 -9.23 0.73 -2.53
N PRO A 5 -8.61 1.85 -2.14
CA PRO A 5 -7.96 1.93 -0.83
C PRO A 5 -9.04 1.92 0.25
N ILE A 6 -9.01 0.94 1.15
CA ILE A 6 -9.77 1.03 2.40
C ILE A 6 -8.83 1.59 3.45
N LEU A 7 -9.03 2.86 3.75
CA LEU A 7 -8.56 3.44 4.99
C LEU A 7 -9.48 2.92 6.10
N LEU A 8 -9.01 1.90 6.82
CA LEU A 8 -9.63 1.44 8.07
C LEU A 8 -9.31 2.45 9.18
N LEU A 9 -9.72 3.70 8.99
CA LEU A 9 -9.42 4.81 9.88
C LEU A 9 -10.44 4.94 11.01
N PRO A 10 -10.01 5.36 12.21
CA PRO A 10 -10.57 4.73 13.39
C PRO A 10 -11.39 5.63 14.34
N TYR A 11 -12.29 5.03 15.13
CA TYR A 11 -13.16 5.67 16.13
C TYR A 11 -13.17 4.89 17.46
N LEU A 12 -13.17 5.65 18.57
CA LEU A 12 -13.22 5.28 20.01
C LEU A 12 -11.90 4.95 20.75
N LEU A 13 -11.80 5.52 21.95
CA LEU A 13 -10.58 5.91 22.67
C LEU A 13 -9.72 4.75 23.21
N ARG A 14 -8.55 4.51 22.60
CA ARG A 14 -7.37 3.97 23.30
C ARG A 14 -6.46 5.11 23.74
N THR A 15 -5.86 5.01 24.92
CA THR A 15 -5.43 6.15 25.74
C THR A 15 -3.98 6.59 25.58
N GLU A 16 -3.11 5.80 24.95
CA GLU A 16 -1.70 6.16 24.80
C GLU A 16 -1.41 6.80 23.43
N THR A 17 -0.81 7.99 23.47
CA THR A 17 -0.56 8.86 22.31
C THR A 17 0.81 8.64 21.67
N LYS A 18 1.69 7.83 22.27
CA LYS A 18 3.05 7.60 21.79
C LYS A 18 3.30 6.11 21.54
N ILE A 19 3.52 5.75 20.28
CA ILE A 19 3.95 4.41 19.89
C ILE A 19 5.46 4.30 20.10
N HIS A 20 5.92 3.37 20.93
CA HIS A 20 7.30 2.88 20.82
C HIS A 20 7.32 1.65 19.93
N LYS A 21 7.90 1.79 18.74
CA LYS A 21 7.87 0.75 17.70
C LYS A 21 8.61 -0.55 18.06
N ARG A 22 9.35 -0.57 19.17
CA ARG A 22 10.01 -1.77 19.71
C ARG A 22 9.07 -2.77 20.38
N PHE A 23 7.83 -2.37 20.68
CA PHE A 23 6.84 -3.23 21.33
C PHE A 23 5.64 -3.43 20.41
N SER A 24 5.43 -4.66 19.92
CA SER A 24 4.32 -5.00 19.02
C SER A 24 2.96 -4.61 19.59
N PHE A 25 2.77 -4.79 20.90
CA PHE A 25 1.57 -4.37 21.61
C PHE A 25 1.30 -2.87 21.50
N GLN A 26 2.32 -2.02 21.59
CA GLN A 26 2.13 -0.58 21.45
C GLN A 26 1.88 -0.17 20.01
N VAL A 27 2.54 -0.81 19.03
CA VAL A 27 2.29 -0.57 17.61
C VAL A 27 0.83 -0.86 17.25
N ARG A 28 0.23 -1.91 17.81
CA ARG A 28 -1.14 -2.32 17.47
C ARG A 28 -2.26 -1.77 18.37
N ASN A 29 -1.93 -1.03 19.44
CA ASN A 29 -2.95 -0.54 20.39
C ASN A 29 -2.80 0.93 20.80
N CYS A 30 -1.77 1.63 20.33
CA CYS A 30 -1.57 3.05 20.60
C CYS A 30 -1.84 3.89 19.34
N ARG A 31 -2.04 5.20 19.53
CA ARG A 31 -2.44 6.10 18.44
C ARG A 31 -1.29 6.41 17.48
N LEU A 32 -1.45 6.00 16.23
CA LEU A 32 -0.55 6.41 15.15
C LEU A 32 -0.74 7.91 14.87
N PHE A 33 0.30 8.72 15.09
CA PHE A 33 0.25 10.19 14.93
C PHE A 33 -0.90 10.87 15.68
N GLY A 34 -1.36 10.29 16.80
CA GLY A 34 -2.51 10.81 17.56
C GLY A 34 -3.87 10.53 16.92
N LEU A 35 -3.93 9.85 15.78
CA LEU A 35 -5.17 9.36 15.18
C LEU A 35 -5.88 8.44 16.18
N LEU A 36 -7.21 8.58 16.30
CA LEU A 36 -8.03 7.66 17.09
C LEU A 36 -7.80 6.23 16.57
N ASP A 37 -7.88 5.21 17.43
CA ASP A 37 -7.53 3.81 17.09
C ASP A 37 -8.74 2.88 17.34
N LEU A 38 -9.23 2.18 16.30
CA LEU A 38 -10.41 1.32 16.37
C LEU A 38 -10.04 0.08 17.18
N ASN A 39 -11.03 -0.51 17.83
CA ASN A 39 -10.85 -1.81 18.46
C ASN A 39 -11.50 -2.90 17.62
N GLN A 40 -10.76 -3.41 16.62
CA GLN A 40 -11.19 -4.51 15.77
C GLN A 40 -11.34 -5.83 16.54
N GLY A 41 -10.79 -5.95 17.75
CA GLY A 41 -11.11 -7.06 18.66
C GLY A 41 -12.57 -7.09 19.12
N LYS A 42 -13.35 -6.02 18.90
CA LYS A 42 -14.80 -6.00 19.15
C LYS A 42 -15.57 -6.43 17.90
N SER A 43 -16.47 -7.40 18.05
CA SER A 43 -17.33 -7.89 16.95
C SER A 43 -18.08 -6.77 16.24
N HIS A 44 -18.69 -5.85 17.00
CA HIS A 44 -19.42 -4.71 16.45
C HIS A 44 -18.56 -3.84 15.51
N VAL A 45 -17.28 -3.64 15.83
CA VAL A 45 -16.36 -2.86 14.98
C VAL A 45 -16.10 -3.59 13.67
N ARG A 46 -15.81 -4.90 13.74
CA ARG A 46 -15.60 -5.73 12.54
C ARG A 46 -16.84 -5.80 11.67
N GLU A 47 -18.02 -5.94 12.26
CA GLU A 47 -19.31 -5.96 11.55
C GLU A 47 -19.54 -4.66 10.76
N ARG A 48 -19.24 -3.50 11.36
CA ARG A 48 -19.38 -2.20 10.66
C ARG A 48 -18.38 -2.02 9.54
N ILE A 49 -17.15 -2.43 9.75
CA ILE A 49 -16.13 -2.45 8.69
C ILE A 49 -16.59 -3.36 7.55
N LEU A 50 -17.02 -4.58 7.89
CA LEU A 50 -17.43 -5.57 6.92
C LEU A 50 -18.66 -5.15 6.11
N GLU A 51 -19.66 -4.54 6.76
CA GLU A 51 -20.84 -3.97 6.10
C GLU A 51 -20.44 -2.96 5.02
N TYR A 52 -19.48 -2.10 5.31
CA TYR A 52 -18.96 -1.13 4.34
C TYR A 52 -18.23 -1.83 3.18
N ILE A 53 -17.36 -2.78 3.49
CA ILE A 53 -16.59 -3.55 2.50
C ILE A 53 -17.51 -4.32 1.56
N ASN A 54 -18.50 -5.03 2.09
CA ASN A 54 -19.42 -5.83 1.28
C ASN A 54 -20.32 -4.96 0.40
N ARG A 55 -20.69 -3.75 0.87
CA ARG A 55 -21.38 -2.77 0.02
C ARG A 55 -20.53 -2.34 -1.17
N LEU A 56 -19.24 -2.12 -0.97
CA LEU A 56 -18.28 -1.78 -2.04
C LEU A 56 -18.08 -2.94 -3.03
N ILE A 57 -17.99 -4.18 -2.54
CA ILE A 57 -17.96 -5.39 -3.37
C ILE A 57 -19.23 -5.46 -4.23
N GLY A 58 -20.39 -5.17 -3.66
CA GLY A 58 -21.67 -5.11 -4.37
C GLY A 58 -21.66 -4.12 -5.54
N TYR A 59 -20.94 -3.00 -5.42
CA TYR A 59 -20.75 -2.03 -6.51
C TYR A 59 -19.73 -2.46 -7.58
N GLY A 60 -19.11 -3.64 -7.44
CA GLY A 60 -18.18 -4.19 -8.43
C GLY A 60 -16.70 -3.92 -8.14
N ILE A 61 -16.34 -3.49 -6.93
CA ILE A 61 -14.93 -3.36 -6.53
C ILE A 61 -14.29 -4.76 -6.47
N ALA A 62 -13.11 -4.88 -7.10
CA ALA A 62 -12.41 -6.16 -7.27
C ALA A 62 -11.54 -6.56 -6.07
N GLY A 63 -11.21 -5.59 -5.22
CA GLY A 63 -10.22 -5.79 -4.18
C GLY A 63 -9.80 -4.49 -3.49
N PHE A 64 -8.94 -4.65 -2.48
CA PHE A 64 -8.63 -3.60 -1.54
C PHE A 64 -7.15 -3.54 -1.18
N LEU A 65 -6.65 -2.30 -1.08
CA LEU A 65 -5.44 -1.99 -0.32
C LEU A 65 -5.86 -1.67 1.11
N ALA A 66 -5.48 -2.53 2.06
CA ALA A 66 -5.75 -2.32 3.47
C ALA A 66 -4.50 -1.72 4.14
N GLY A 67 -4.61 -0.45 4.53
CA GLY A 67 -3.54 0.29 5.18
C GLY A 67 -4.07 1.21 6.29
N PRO A 68 -3.30 1.41 7.38
CA PRO A 68 -1.96 0.88 7.63
C PRO A 68 -2.02 -0.47 8.41
N ALA A 69 -1.87 -1.61 7.72
CA ALA A 69 -2.15 -2.94 8.27
C ALA A 69 -1.21 -3.36 9.41
N LYS A 70 0.03 -2.86 9.42
CA LYS A 70 1.02 -3.08 10.48
C LYS A 70 0.50 -2.75 11.90
N TYR A 71 -0.44 -1.81 12.00
CA TYR A 71 -1.00 -1.31 13.25
C TYR A 71 -2.28 -2.06 13.68
N ILE A 72 -2.68 -3.11 12.95
CA ILE A 72 -3.84 -3.93 13.26
C ILE A 72 -3.34 -5.34 13.60
N TRP A 73 -4.04 -6.04 14.49
CA TRP A 73 -3.75 -7.45 14.78
C TRP A 73 -4.08 -8.34 13.56
N PRO A 74 -3.18 -9.26 13.15
CA PRO A 74 -3.42 -10.19 12.06
C PRO A 74 -4.73 -10.96 12.22
N GLU A 75 -5.05 -11.40 13.44
CA GLU A 75 -6.26 -12.16 13.76
C GLU A 75 -7.54 -11.35 13.53
N ASP A 76 -7.47 -10.03 13.75
CA ASP A 76 -8.60 -9.13 13.51
C ASP A 76 -8.80 -8.88 12.00
N LEU A 77 -7.71 -8.77 11.24
CA LEU A 77 -7.76 -8.67 9.77
C LEU A 77 -8.29 -9.95 9.14
N GLU A 78 -7.83 -11.11 9.60
CA GLU A 78 -8.32 -12.41 9.16
C GLU A 78 -9.82 -12.57 9.42
N ALA A 79 -10.29 -12.16 10.60
CA ALA A 79 -11.71 -12.16 10.93
C ALA A 79 -12.55 -11.24 10.03
N ILE A 80 -12.00 -10.09 9.61
CA ILE A 80 -12.69 -9.18 8.69
C ILE A 80 -12.71 -9.78 7.27
N PHE A 81 -11.58 -10.28 6.77
CA PHE A 81 -11.46 -10.73 5.38
C PHE A 81 -12.11 -12.07 5.10
N SER A 82 -12.15 -12.97 6.09
CA SER A 82 -12.94 -14.20 6.02
C SER A 82 -14.43 -13.92 5.90
N GLY A 83 -14.91 -12.81 6.46
CA GLY A 83 -16.30 -12.37 6.39
C GLY A 83 -16.71 -11.69 5.09
N MET A 84 -15.77 -11.33 4.20
CA MET A 84 -16.10 -10.64 2.95
C MET A 84 -17.00 -11.47 2.05
N ASP A 85 -17.85 -10.81 1.28
CA ASP A 85 -18.64 -11.46 0.24
C ASP A 85 -17.76 -11.89 -0.96
N SER A 86 -18.28 -12.80 -1.77
CA SER A 86 -17.70 -13.05 -3.11
C SER A 86 -17.95 -11.86 -4.03
N LEU A 87 -17.08 -11.69 -5.03
CA LEU A 87 -17.16 -10.62 -6.01
C LEU A 87 -18.44 -10.65 -6.83
N ASN A 88 -18.87 -9.47 -7.28
CA ASN A 88 -20.09 -9.30 -8.08
C ASN A 88 -19.99 -10.09 -9.40
N THR A 89 -20.98 -10.96 -9.65
CA THR A 89 -21.00 -11.87 -10.80
C THR A 89 -21.31 -11.19 -12.14
N GLU A 90 -21.65 -9.90 -12.14
CA GLU A 90 -21.74 -9.09 -13.35
C GLU A 90 -20.37 -8.92 -14.03
N PHE A 91 -19.30 -8.82 -13.22
CA PHE A 91 -17.94 -8.54 -13.69
C PHE A 91 -16.98 -9.70 -13.49
N PHE A 92 -17.24 -10.57 -12.51
CA PHE A 92 -16.33 -11.64 -12.10
C PHE A 92 -16.98 -13.02 -12.14
N PRO A 93 -16.21 -14.11 -12.31
CA PRO A 93 -16.73 -15.46 -12.18
C PRO A 93 -17.40 -15.72 -10.82
N ALA A 94 -18.41 -16.58 -10.80
CA ALA A 94 -19.09 -16.95 -9.56
C ALA A 94 -18.10 -17.58 -8.56
N GLY A 95 -18.15 -17.10 -7.31
CA GLY A 95 -17.29 -17.57 -6.24
C GLY A 95 -15.91 -16.89 -6.18
N SER A 96 -15.58 -15.98 -7.11
CA SER A 96 -14.34 -15.19 -7.01
C SER A 96 -14.28 -14.40 -5.70
N ARG A 97 -13.12 -14.40 -5.05
CA ARG A 97 -12.86 -13.67 -3.81
C ARG A 97 -12.20 -12.31 -4.11
N PRO A 98 -12.46 -11.26 -3.32
CA PRO A 98 -11.76 -9.99 -3.46
C PRO A 98 -10.25 -10.16 -3.31
N PHE A 99 -9.47 -9.49 -4.16
CA PHE A 99 -8.03 -9.44 -4.01
C PHE A 99 -7.65 -8.44 -2.90
N VAL A 100 -6.86 -8.86 -1.92
CA VAL A 100 -6.43 -7.99 -0.82
C VAL A 100 -4.91 -7.94 -0.76
N PHE A 101 -4.38 -6.74 -0.61
CA PHE A 101 -3.00 -6.54 -0.22
C PHE A 101 -2.88 -5.53 0.92
N LEU A 102 -1.88 -5.75 1.76
CA LEU A 102 -1.75 -5.15 3.08
C LEU A 102 -0.53 -4.24 3.09
N GLU A 103 -0.74 -3.00 3.51
CA GLU A 103 0.35 -2.06 3.72
C GLU A 103 1.07 -2.38 5.03
N VAL A 104 2.23 -3.01 4.91
CA VAL A 104 3.13 -3.36 6.02
C VAL A 104 4.51 -2.81 5.70
N ILE A 105 4.89 -1.71 6.38
CA ILE A 105 6.22 -1.13 6.25
C ILE A 105 7.19 -1.94 7.12
N ASP A 106 7.99 -2.78 6.49
CA ASP A 106 8.98 -3.67 7.10
C ASP A 106 10.40 -3.35 6.60
N LEU A 107 10.93 -2.21 7.08
CA LEU A 107 12.24 -1.68 6.69
C LEU A 107 13.25 -1.61 7.86
N ASP A 108 12.76 -1.59 9.10
CA ASP A 108 13.59 -1.50 10.30
C ASP A 108 13.64 -2.87 10.98
N GLU A 109 14.78 -3.55 10.86
CA GLU A 109 15.01 -4.88 11.44
C GLU A 109 14.92 -4.90 12.98
N SER A 110 14.90 -3.74 13.65
CA SER A 110 14.69 -3.64 15.09
C SER A 110 13.21 -3.61 15.50
N GLU A 111 12.28 -3.45 14.54
CA GLU A 111 10.85 -3.51 14.81
C GLU A 111 10.39 -4.98 14.90
N PRO A 112 9.52 -5.34 15.86
CA PRO A 112 9.13 -6.73 16.11
C PRO A 112 8.01 -7.24 15.19
N ILE A 113 7.52 -6.41 14.26
CA ILE A 113 6.42 -6.75 13.35
C ILE A 113 6.99 -6.82 11.94
N THR A 114 6.79 -7.96 11.31
CA THR A 114 7.35 -8.27 9.99
C THR A 114 6.25 -8.43 8.94
N ALA A 115 6.63 -8.32 7.66
CA ALA A 115 5.71 -8.58 6.55
C ALA A 115 5.18 -10.02 6.55
N SER A 116 6.00 -11.00 6.97
CA SER A 116 5.62 -12.41 7.05
C SER A 116 4.48 -12.69 8.04
N ASP A 117 4.24 -11.79 9.00
CA ASP A 117 3.09 -11.90 9.93
C ASP A 117 1.74 -11.81 9.21
N TYR A 118 1.71 -11.37 7.94
CA TYR A 118 0.49 -11.06 7.20
C TYR A 118 0.34 -11.81 5.86
N THR A 119 1.39 -12.48 5.36
CA THR A 119 1.37 -13.13 4.03
C THR A 119 0.33 -14.25 3.91
N HIS A 120 -0.06 -14.88 5.03
CA HIS A 120 -1.11 -15.89 5.06
C HIS A 120 -2.53 -15.30 4.91
N ILE A 121 -2.69 -13.98 5.09
CA ILE A 121 -3.98 -13.27 5.03
C ILE A 121 -4.22 -12.72 3.61
N GLY A 122 -3.16 -12.22 2.97
CA GLY A 122 -3.19 -11.61 1.66
C GLY A 122 -1.80 -11.19 1.23
N ARG A 123 -1.68 -10.51 0.09
CA ARG A 123 -0.37 -10.02 -0.33
C ARG A 123 0.10 -8.87 0.56
N VAL A 124 1.39 -8.63 0.66
CA VAL A 124 1.98 -7.55 1.45
C VAL A 124 2.78 -6.59 0.58
N THR A 125 2.81 -5.31 0.94
CA THR A 125 3.66 -4.32 0.28
C THR A 125 5.13 -4.58 0.58
N GLU A 126 5.94 -4.84 -0.44
CA GLU A 126 7.38 -5.06 -0.28
C GLU A 126 8.16 -3.75 -0.46
N PHE A 127 8.33 -3.00 0.64
CA PHE A 127 9.02 -1.70 0.64
C PHE A 127 10.52 -1.81 0.34
N LYS A 128 11.16 -2.96 0.62
CA LYS A 128 12.59 -3.16 0.33
C LYS A 128 12.85 -3.15 -1.17
N TYR A 129 11.89 -3.57 -1.99
CA TYR A 129 12.01 -3.59 -3.44
C TYR A 129 12.39 -2.21 -4.01
N GLY A 130 11.57 -1.19 -3.71
CA GLY A 130 11.82 0.18 -4.18
C GLY A 130 13.08 0.79 -3.58
N GLN A 131 13.37 0.51 -2.31
CA GLN A 131 14.59 0.96 -1.64
C GLN A 131 15.85 0.39 -2.30
N PHE A 132 15.95 -0.93 -2.43
CA PHE A 132 17.13 -1.59 -2.97
C PHE A 132 17.32 -1.31 -4.45
N LEU A 133 16.23 -1.22 -5.23
CA LEU A 133 16.31 -0.80 -6.63
C LEU A 133 16.88 0.63 -6.76
N THR A 134 16.42 1.54 -5.90
CA THR A 134 16.91 2.93 -5.89
C THR A 134 18.37 3.02 -5.47
N GLU A 135 18.76 2.26 -4.45
CA GLU A 135 20.15 2.18 -4.02
C GLU A 135 21.06 1.62 -5.10
N ALA A 136 20.63 0.54 -5.77
CA ALA A 136 21.37 -0.07 -6.88
C ALA A 136 21.60 0.94 -8.01
N TRP A 137 20.55 1.68 -8.38
CA TRP A 137 20.62 2.72 -9.40
C TRP A 137 21.56 3.86 -9.01
N ARG A 138 21.38 4.43 -7.81
CA ARG A 138 22.18 5.58 -7.34
C ARG A 138 23.65 5.24 -7.09
N LYS A 139 23.94 4.00 -6.67
CA LYS A 139 25.31 3.49 -6.49
C LYS A 139 25.94 3.05 -7.82
N GLY A 140 25.18 2.96 -8.91
CA GLY A 140 25.66 2.54 -10.22
C GLY A 140 26.10 1.08 -10.24
N LEU A 141 25.36 0.18 -9.58
CA LEU A 141 25.64 -1.26 -9.62
C LEU A 141 25.58 -1.78 -11.07
N ALA A 142 26.39 -2.79 -11.39
CA ALA A 142 26.35 -3.39 -12.70
C ALA A 142 25.07 -4.21 -12.86
N LEU A 143 24.50 -4.25 -14.07
CA LEU A 143 23.24 -4.97 -14.31
C LEU A 143 23.34 -6.46 -13.97
N GLN A 144 24.52 -7.06 -14.11
CA GLN A 144 24.79 -8.45 -13.72
C GLN A 144 24.60 -8.68 -12.21
N ASP A 145 24.81 -7.65 -11.38
CA ASP A 145 24.68 -7.75 -9.92
C ASP A 145 23.20 -7.81 -9.50
N LEU A 146 22.26 -7.59 -10.44
CA LEU A 146 20.82 -7.70 -10.23
C LEU A 146 20.26 -9.07 -10.67
N GLU A 147 21.11 -10.02 -11.05
CA GLU A 147 20.68 -11.36 -11.50
C GLU A 147 19.81 -12.06 -10.45
N ASN A 148 20.12 -11.89 -9.17
CA ASN A 148 19.39 -12.48 -8.05
C ASN A 148 18.50 -11.47 -7.28
N PHE A 149 18.15 -10.34 -7.92
CA PHE A 149 17.33 -9.31 -7.29
C PHE A 149 15.94 -9.84 -6.90
N GLY A 150 15.64 -9.87 -5.60
CA GLY A 150 14.40 -10.42 -5.06
C GLY A 150 14.62 -11.07 -3.69
N GLU A 151 14.15 -12.30 -3.53
CA GLU A 151 14.20 -13.05 -2.27
C GLU A 151 15.62 -13.18 -1.69
N GLU A 152 16.64 -13.35 -2.54
CA GLU A 152 18.05 -13.44 -2.10
C GLU A 152 18.58 -12.15 -1.47
N TRP A 153 17.90 -11.03 -1.69
CA TRP A 153 18.21 -9.75 -1.06
C TRP A 153 17.45 -9.57 0.27
N GLY A 154 16.79 -10.60 0.78
CA GLY A 154 16.01 -10.56 2.03
C GLY A 154 14.61 -9.96 1.87
N MET A 155 14.07 -9.99 0.66
CA MET A 155 12.67 -9.65 0.36
C MET A 155 11.77 -10.87 0.57
N GLN A 156 10.47 -10.63 0.77
CA GLN A 156 9.46 -11.69 0.87
C GLN A 156 9.27 -12.43 -0.46
N PRO A 157 8.73 -13.67 -0.44
CA PRO A 157 8.50 -14.44 -1.65
C PRO A 157 7.66 -13.73 -2.70
N GLY A 158 8.06 -13.85 -3.98
CA GLY A 158 7.43 -13.09 -5.07
C GLY A 158 5.92 -13.34 -5.24
N GLY A 159 5.43 -14.50 -4.82
CA GLY A 159 4.01 -14.85 -4.84
C GLY A 159 3.15 -14.08 -3.83
N ASP A 160 3.77 -13.59 -2.75
CA ASP A 160 3.09 -13.05 -1.57
C ASP A 160 3.14 -11.51 -1.51
N VAL A 161 3.73 -10.87 -2.52
CA VAL A 161 4.01 -9.43 -2.46
C VAL A 161 3.36 -8.61 -3.56
N VAL A 162 3.19 -7.33 -3.25
CA VAL A 162 2.99 -6.24 -4.20
C VAL A 162 4.24 -5.34 -4.13
N VAL A 163 4.91 -5.18 -5.27
CA VAL A 163 6.14 -4.38 -5.40
C VAL A 163 5.83 -3.04 -6.06
N PHE A 164 6.62 -2.03 -5.73
CA PHE A 164 6.55 -0.68 -6.30
C PHE A 164 7.90 0.02 -6.15
N VAL A 165 8.15 1.03 -6.98
CA VAL A 165 9.37 1.86 -6.89
C VAL A 165 9.17 2.92 -5.81
N ASP A 166 8.08 3.68 -5.91
CA ASP A 166 7.60 4.65 -4.94
C ASP A 166 6.09 4.48 -4.69
N ASN A 167 5.59 5.17 -3.68
CA ASN A 167 4.18 5.29 -3.34
C ASN A 167 3.89 6.72 -2.88
N HIS A 168 2.63 6.99 -2.56
CA HIS A 168 2.16 8.32 -2.17
C HIS A 168 2.84 8.90 -0.91
N ASP A 169 3.37 8.05 -0.02
CA ASP A 169 4.07 8.47 1.20
C ASP A 169 5.56 8.71 0.99
N ASN A 170 6.28 7.71 0.46
CA ASN A 170 7.73 7.76 0.37
C ASN A 170 8.23 8.72 -0.71
N GLN A 171 7.44 8.98 -1.77
CA GLN A 171 7.77 10.01 -2.76
C GLN A 171 7.75 11.44 -2.17
N ARG A 172 7.11 11.62 -1.00
CA ARG A 172 7.02 12.89 -0.26
C ARG A 172 7.96 12.94 0.95
N GLY A 173 8.78 11.92 1.15
CA GLY A 173 9.72 11.84 2.27
C GLY A 173 9.07 11.52 3.61
N HIS A 174 7.87 10.92 3.63
CA HIS A 174 7.26 10.45 4.88
C HIS A 174 7.96 9.22 5.47
N LEU A 175 8.78 8.52 4.67
CA LEU A 175 9.64 7.43 5.10
C LEU A 175 11.12 7.82 5.03
N THR A 176 11.96 7.09 5.76
CA THR A 176 13.42 7.26 5.75
C THR A 176 14.05 6.90 4.40
N ALA A 177 13.50 5.89 3.73
CA ALA A 177 13.91 5.49 2.39
C ALA A 177 13.44 6.54 1.36
N THR A 178 14.36 7.00 0.51
CA THR A 178 14.08 7.95 -0.57
C THR A 178 14.08 7.21 -1.91
N PRO A 179 12.91 6.79 -2.41
CA PRO A 179 12.85 6.06 -3.67
C PRO A 179 13.21 6.96 -4.86
N LEU A 180 13.40 6.35 -6.03
CA LEU A 180 13.29 7.05 -7.31
C LEU A 180 11.84 7.48 -7.52
N THR A 181 11.66 8.69 -8.02
CA THR A 181 10.35 9.28 -8.29
C THR A 181 10.36 9.97 -9.65
N PHE A 182 9.21 10.45 -10.12
CA PHE A 182 9.12 11.31 -11.31
C PHE A 182 10.03 12.56 -11.26
N ARG A 183 10.44 13.00 -10.05
CA ARG A 183 11.30 14.18 -9.84
C ARG A 183 12.76 13.93 -10.18
N ASP A 184 13.19 12.67 -10.16
CA ASP A 184 14.54 12.30 -10.56
C ASP A 184 14.69 12.35 -12.09
N ALA A 185 13.59 12.22 -12.84
CA ALA A 185 13.56 12.28 -14.30
C ALA A 185 13.41 13.71 -14.87
N ARG A 186 12.81 14.65 -14.11
CA ARG A 186 12.65 16.06 -14.47
C ARG A 186 12.79 16.88 -13.20
N MET A 187 13.57 17.99 -13.22
CA MET A 187 13.76 18.90 -12.07
C MET A 187 12.43 19.51 -11.56
N TYR A 188 11.63 18.70 -10.89
CA TYR A 188 10.37 19.07 -10.29
C TYR A 188 10.56 18.97 -8.78
N LYS A 189 10.58 20.12 -8.12
CA LYS A 189 10.62 20.18 -6.66
C LYS A 189 9.18 20.23 -6.18
N ASP A 190 8.80 19.33 -5.29
CA ASP A 190 7.55 19.50 -4.56
C ASP A 190 7.63 20.79 -3.75
N LEU A 191 6.54 21.55 -3.72
CA LEU A 191 6.49 22.78 -2.92
C LEU A 191 6.54 22.45 -1.42
N ASN A 192 5.92 21.34 -1.00
CA ASN A 192 5.94 20.78 0.35
C ASN A 192 5.20 19.41 0.37
N SER A 193 5.32 18.63 1.46
CA SER A 193 4.74 17.28 1.56
C SER A 193 3.23 17.24 1.81
N TRP A 194 2.61 18.38 2.15
CA TRP A 194 1.21 18.46 2.61
C TRP A 194 0.21 18.94 1.54
N VAL A 195 0.70 19.46 0.41
CA VAL A 195 -0.16 19.92 -0.68
C VAL A 195 -0.93 18.75 -1.30
N GLY A 196 -2.24 18.93 -1.45
CA GLY A 196 -3.15 17.98 -2.07
C GLY A 196 -2.99 17.88 -3.60
N PRO A 197 -3.93 17.21 -4.30
CA PRO A 197 -3.96 17.19 -5.76
C PRO A 197 -4.17 18.60 -6.35
N PRO A 198 -4.02 18.80 -7.68
CA PRO A 198 -4.42 20.03 -8.34
C PRO A 198 -5.89 20.40 -8.04
N MET A 199 -6.11 21.59 -7.50
CA MET A 199 -7.43 22.07 -7.04
C MET A 199 -7.71 23.51 -7.49
N ASP A 200 -8.98 23.88 -7.56
CA ASP A 200 -9.44 25.27 -7.71
C ASP A 200 -9.40 26.03 -6.36
N GLU A 201 -9.82 27.31 -6.36
CA GLU A 201 -9.82 28.16 -5.16
C GLU A 201 -10.79 27.67 -4.06
N ASP A 202 -11.81 26.89 -4.45
CA ASP A 202 -12.82 26.33 -3.54
C ASP A 202 -12.39 24.96 -2.98
N GLY A 203 -11.26 24.42 -3.44
CA GLY A 203 -10.74 23.11 -3.02
C GLY A 203 -11.34 21.93 -3.79
N ASN A 204 -12.03 22.16 -4.91
CA ASN A 204 -12.46 21.07 -5.79
C ASN A 204 -11.28 20.54 -6.59
N ILE A 205 -11.20 19.21 -6.73
CA ILE A 205 -10.16 18.57 -7.53
C ILE A 205 -10.41 18.87 -9.01
N LEU A 206 -9.39 19.42 -9.68
CA LEU A 206 -9.46 19.74 -11.11
C LEU A 206 -9.49 18.48 -11.97
N ASP A 207 -10.07 18.59 -13.17
CA ASP A 207 -10.06 17.52 -14.16
C ASP A 207 -8.63 17.03 -14.47
N VAL A 208 -8.48 15.72 -14.64
CA VAL A 208 -7.19 15.10 -14.92
C VAL A 208 -6.75 15.43 -16.35
N SER A 209 -5.84 16.39 -16.48
CA SER A 209 -5.12 16.72 -17.71
C SER A 209 -3.61 16.51 -17.52
N CYS A 210 -3.08 15.46 -18.13
CA CYS A 210 -1.66 15.11 -18.01
C CYS A 210 -0.74 16.23 -18.51
N GLY A 211 0.25 16.61 -17.70
CA GLY A 211 1.13 17.76 -17.94
C GLY A 211 0.68 19.06 -17.27
N ASN A 212 -0.58 19.18 -16.87
CA ASN A 212 -1.13 20.37 -16.18
C ASN A 212 -1.33 20.08 -14.68
N GLY A 213 -0.22 19.83 -13.97
CA GLY A 213 -0.22 19.44 -12.56
C GLY A 213 -0.43 17.94 -12.32
N TRP A 214 -0.98 17.21 -13.30
CA TRP A 214 -1.07 15.74 -13.26
C TRP A 214 0.12 15.09 -13.99
N ILE A 215 0.89 14.28 -13.29
CA ILE A 215 2.13 13.67 -13.84
C ILE A 215 1.83 12.54 -14.85
N CYS A 216 0.84 11.70 -14.53
CA CYS A 216 0.40 10.57 -15.37
C CYS A 216 1.52 9.61 -15.81
N GLU A 217 2.35 9.16 -14.88
CA GLU A 217 3.49 8.25 -15.15
C GLU A 217 3.07 6.99 -15.92
N HIS A 218 1.90 6.43 -15.59
CA HIS A 218 1.32 5.29 -16.30
C HIS A 218 1.06 5.52 -17.81
N ARG A 219 1.07 6.76 -18.30
CA ARG A 219 0.93 7.10 -19.72
C ARG A 219 2.26 7.39 -20.42
N TRP A 220 3.37 7.43 -19.69
CA TRP A 220 4.68 7.61 -20.30
C TRP A 220 5.00 6.42 -21.16
N ARG A 221 5.59 6.67 -22.34
CA ARG A 221 5.84 5.63 -23.34
C ARG A 221 6.74 4.52 -22.78
N GLU A 222 7.73 4.91 -21.98
CA GLU A 222 8.68 4.04 -21.31
C GLU A 222 7.95 3.06 -20.37
N ILE A 223 6.99 3.54 -19.59
CA ILE A 223 6.21 2.71 -18.67
C ILE A 223 5.19 1.85 -19.42
N ALA A 224 4.39 2.45 -20.30
CA ALA A 224 3.36 1.74 -21.04
C ALA A 224 3.94 0.60 -21.91
N ASN A 225 5.07 0.84 -22.59
CA ASN A 225 5.73 -0.19 -23.38
C ASN A 225 6.31 -1.31 -22.51
N MET A 226 6.83 -1.00 -21.31
CA MET A 226 7.35 -2.03 -20.41
C MET A 226 6.24 -2.87 -19.77
N VAL A 227 5.04 -2.30 -19.57
CA VAL A 227 3.84 -3.08 -19.20
C VAL A 227 3.47 -4.06 -20.32
N ILE A 228 3.48 -3.61 -21.57
CA ILE A 228 3.24 -4.49 -22.73
C ILE A 228 4.30 -5.58 -22.80
N PHE A 229 5.58 -5.21 -22.67
CA PHE A 229 6.68 -6.18 -22.64
C PHE A 229 6.46 -7.24 -21.56
N ARG A 230 6.13 -6.82 -20.33
CA ARG A 230 5.84 -7.73 -19.21
C ARG A 230 4.70 -8.70 -19.52
N ASN A 231 3.66 -8.25 -20.22
CA ASN A 231 2.53 -9.08 -20.61
C ASN A 231 2.90 -10.09 -21.71
N VAL A 232 3.78 -9.71 -22.65
CA VAL A 232 4.25 -10.60 -23.72
C VAL A 232 5.18 -11.70 -23.18
N VAL A 233 6.06 -11.37 -22.23
CA VAL A 233 7.01 -12.34 -21.64
C VAL A 233 6.41 -13.13 -20.47
N ARG A 234 5.13 -12.90 -20.14
CA ARG A 234 4.42 -13.67 -19.13
C ARG A 234 4.12 -15.06 -19.70
N GLY A 235 5.02 -16.00 -19.42
CA GLY A 235 4.81 -17.44 -19.63
C GLY A 235 3.72 -18.00 -18.73
#